data_AF-A0A936GG71-F1
#
_entry.id   AF-A0A936GG71-F1
#
_cell.length_a   1.000
_cell.length_b   1.000
_cell.length_c   1.000
_cell.angle_alpha   90.00
_cell.angle_beta   90.00
_cell.angle_gamma   90.00
#
_symmetry.space_group_name_H-M   'P 1'
#
loop_
_entity.id
_entity.type
_entity.pdbx_description
1 polymer ?
#
loop_
_entity_poly.entity_id
_entity_poly.type
_entity_poly.pdbx_seq_one_letter_code
_entity_poly.pdbx_strand_id
1 'polypeptide(L)'
;MGRETRKLDTYNAQEGYGGTLEYFLNSLDIPFFILDLKTIKKENNALADWLLKEIPYRRIGAVSMGNNDFKVANVANDFDYLIFIKESSNSKLLKNLN
;
A
#
# COMPACT_ATOMS: atom_id res chain seq x y z
N MET A 1 12.78 -35.80 -1.79
CA MET A 1 12.89 -34.33 -1.94
C MET A 1 12.14 -33.69 -0.78
N GLY A 2 12.87 -33.14 0.20
CA GLY A 2 12.25 -32.51 1.37
C GLY A 2 11.55 -31.22 0.97
N ARG A 3 10.29 -31.05 1.38
CA ARG A 3 9.64 -29.74 1.37
C ARG A 3 10.38 -28.88 2.40
N GLU A 4 11.19 -27.94 1.94
CA GLU A 4 11.68 -26.87 2.81
C GLU A 4 10.44 -26.16 3.38
N THR A 5 10.21 -26.33 4.68
CA THR A 5 9.28 -25.50 5.44
C THR A 5 9.80 -24.07 5.35
N ARG A 6 9.22 -23.26 4.46
CA ARG A 6 9.40 -21.81 4.48
C ARG A 6 8.95 -21.33 5.86
N LYS A 7 9.90 -20.96 6.71
CA LYS A 7 9.59 -20.32 7.99
C LYS A 7 8.86 -19.02 7.68
N LEU A 8 7.76 -18.78 8.40
CA LEU A 8 7.14 -17.46 8.45
C LEU A 8 8.16 -16.53 9.11
N ASP A 9 8.67 -15.57 8.34
CA ASP A 9 9.64 -14.58 8.79
C ASP A 9 9.14 -13.18 8.45
N THR A 10 9.69 -12.18 9.14
CA THR A 10 9.33 -10.78 8.93
C THR A 10 10.32 -10.14 7.97
N TYR A 11 9.80 -9.44 6.97
CA TYR A 11 10.61 -8.67 6.03
C TYR A 11 10.23 -7.20 6.13
N ASN A 12 11.24 -6.32 6.12
CA ASN A 12 10.98 -4.89 6.05
C ASN A 12 10.38 -4.56 4.68
N ALA A 13 9.28 -3.81 4.67
CA ALA A 13 8.72 -3.28 3.44
C ALA A 13 9.67 -2.24 2.84
N GLN A 14 9.73 -2.18 1.52
CA GLN A 14 10.49 -1.15 0.80
C GLN A 14 9.90 0.23 1.09
N GLU A 15 10.74 1.21 1.45
CA GLU A 15 10.31 2.59 1.63
C GLU A 15 9.74 3.20 0.34
N GLY A 16 8.71 4.03 0.49
CA GLY A 16 8.15 4.80 -0.62
C GLY A 16 9.15 5.83 -1.12
N TYR A 17 9.61 5.67 -2.36
CA TYR A 17 10.53 6.61 -3.00
C TYR A 17 9.78 7.64 -3.85
N GLY A 18 10.47 8.70 -4.27
CA GLY A 18 9.90 9.78 -5.07
C GLY A 18 9.14 9.27 -6.29
N GLY A 19 7.89 9.71 -6.45
CA GLY A 19 7.00 9.29 -7.54
C GLY A 19 6.09 8.10 -7.21
N THR A 20 6.23 7.45 -6.05
CA THR A 20 5.27 6.44 -5.57
C THR A 20 4.04 7.08 -4.94
N LEU A 21 2.90 6.41 -4.97
CA LEU A 21 1.67 6.83 -4.27
C LEU A 21 1.95 7.07 -2.78
N GLU A 22 2.66 6.14 -2.14
CA GLU A 22 3.04 6.21 -0.73
C GLU A 22 3.87 7.46 -0.42
N TYR A 23 4.81 7.85 -1.30
CA TYR A 23 5.60 9.06 -1.10
C TYR A 23 4.71 10.31 -1.10
N PHE A 24 3.77 10.43 -2.04
CA PHE A 24 2.83 11.56 -2.09
C PHE A 24 1.85 11.58 -0.91
N LEU A 25 1.31 10.42 -0.50
CA LEU A 25 0.41 10.37 0.66
C LEU A 25 1.15 10.70 1.96
N ASN A 26 2.40 10.25 2.11
CA ASN A 26 3.24 10.60 3.25
C ASN A 26 3.53 12.10 3.35
N SER A 27 3.64 12.81 2.22
CA SER A 27 3.93 14.25 2.23
C SER A 27 2.78 15.12 2.73
N LEU A 28 1.57 14.57 2.88
CA LEU A 28 0.44 15.28 3.47
C LEU A 28 0.60 15.51 4.98
N ASP A 29 1.52 14.78 5.62
CA ASP A 29 1.76 14.80 7.06
C ASP A 29 0.52 14.54 7.93
N ILE A 30 -0.43 13.75 7.39
CA ILE A 30 -1.61 13.28 8.11
C ILE A 30 -1.41 11.79 8.45
N PRO A 31 -1.49 11.39 9.72
CA PRO A 31 -1.16 10.01 10.14
C PRO A 31 -2.17 8.97 9.64
N PHE A 32 -3.44 9.36 9.50
CA PHE A 32 -4.53 8.49 9.08
C PHE A 32 -5.60 9.30 8.36
N PHE A 33 -6.02 8.84 7.18
CA PHE A 33 -7.15 9.43 6.46
C PHE A 33 -7.77 8.45 5.46
N ILE A 34 -8.95 8.83 4.97
CA ILE A 34 -9.68 8.08 3.94
C ILE A 34 -9.90 9.01 2.75
N LEU A 35 -9.65 8.51 1.55
CA LEU A 35 -10.01 9.16 0.30
C LEU A 35 -11.18 8.43 -0.35
N ASP A 36 -12.19 9.21 -0.74
CA ASP A 36 -13.29 8.75 -1.60
C ASP A 36 -12.88 8.92 -3.07
N LEU A 37 -12.27 7.88 -3.66
CA LEU A 37 -11.70 7.93 -5.01
C LEU A 37 -12.80 8.01 -6.09
N LYS A 38 -14.00 7.48 -5.83
CA LYS A 38 -15.15 7.61 -6.75
C LYS A 38 -15.62 9.05 -6.86
N THR A 39 -15.55 9.84 -5.80
CA THR A 39 -15.92 11.26 -5.82
C THR A 39 -14.85 12.07 -6.51
N ILE A 40 -13.57 11.81 -6.22
CA ILE A 40 -12.43 12.43 -6.92
C ILE A 40 -12.52 12.19 -8.44
N LYS A 41 -12.81 10.95 -8.88
CA LYS A 41 -13.04 10.60 -10.29
C LYS A 41 -14.15 11.43 -10.94
N LYS A 42 -15.23 11.73 -10.21
CA LYS A 42 -16.37 12.52 -10.72
C LYS A 42 -16.09 14.01 -10.77
N GLU A 43 -15.40 14.54 -9.76
CA GLU A 43 -15.06 15.97 -9.67
C GLU A 43 -14.01 16.38 -10.70
N ASN A 44 -13.14 15.44 -11.11
CA ASN A 44 -12.08 15.65 -12.09
C ASN A 44 -11.21 16.90 -11.76
N ASN A 45 -10.89 17.06 -10.47
CA ASN A 45 -10.12 18.19 -9.98
C ASN A 45 -8.63 18.02 -10.32
N ALA A 46 -8.05 19.02 -10.99
CA ALA A 46 -6.65 19.02 -11.40
C ALA A 46 -5.65 18.80 -10.24
N LEU A 47 -5.98 19.23 -9.02
CA LEU A 47 -5.13 19.04 -7.84
C LEU A 47 -5.07 17.57 -7.38
N ALA A 48 -6.09 16.78 -7.71
CA ALA A 48 -6.19 15.37 -7.35
C ALA A 48 -5.95 14.43 -8.55
N ASP A 49 -5.66 14.96 -9.73
CA ASP A 49 -5.47 14.21 -10.97
C ASP A 49 -4.33 13.17 -10.88
N TRP A 50 -3.33 13.41 -10.03
CA TRP A 50 -2.26 12.45 -9.78
C TRP A 50 -2.75 11.12 -9.17
N LEU A 51 -3.86 11.12 -8.43
CA LEU A 51 -4.51 9.89 -7.90
C LEU A 51 -5.24 9.10 -8.99
N LEU A 52 -5.51 9.73 -10.14
CA LEU A 52 -6.26 9.18 -11.26
C LEU A 52 -5.33 8.67 -12.38
N LYS A 53 -4.01 8.66 -12.14
CA LYS A 53 -2.98 8.24 -13.10
C LYS A 53 -2.34 6.92 -12.69
N GLU A 54 -1.67 6.28 -13.65
CA GLU A 54 -0.80 5.15 -13.34
C GLU A 54 0.44 5.65 -12.60
N ILE A 55 0.57 5.21 -11.34
CA ILE A 55 1.71 5.50 -10.48
C ILE A 55 2.12 4.21 -9.74
N PRO A 56 3.40 4.02 -9.42
CA PRO A 56 3.79 2.88 -8.60
C PRO A 56 3.15 2.99 -7.21
N TYR A 57 2.42 1.96 -6.79
CA TYR A 57 1.95 1.81 -5.42
C TYR A 57 2.24 0.42 -4.89
N ARG A 58 2.33 0.28 -3.56
CA ARG A 58 2.71 -0.96 -2.89
C ARG A 58 1.62 -2.01 -3.07
N ARG A 59 1.99 -3.17 -3.61
CA ARG A 59 1.13 -4.36 -3.73
C ARG A 59 1.86 -5.59 -3.22
N ILE A 60 1.78 -5.78 -1.90
CA ILE A 60 2.38 -6.92 -1.21
C ILE A 60 1.29 -7.91 -0.77
N GLY A 61 1.59 -9.21 -0.88
CA GLY A 61 0.74 -10.29 -0.40
C GLY A 61 1.29 -10.95 0.86
N ALA A 62 0.86 -12.19 1.15
CA ALA A 62 1.29 -12.95 2.33
C ALA A 62 2.81 -13.24 2.38
N VAL A 63 3.49 -13.18 1.23
CA VAL A 63 4.94 -13.34 1.14
C VAL A 63 5.47 -12.25 0.20
N SER A 64 6.33 -11.35 0.69
CA SER A 64 7.13 -10.51 -0.20
C SER A 64 8.19 -11.43 -0.84
N MET A 65 7.90 -11.91 -2.05
CA MET A 65 8.72 -12.92 -2.75
C MET A 65 9.72 -12.30 -3.73
N GLY A 66 9.92 -10.99 -3.74
CA GLY A 66 10.81 -10.37 -4.72
C GLY A 66 11.07 -8.91 -4.45
N ASN A 67 12.19 -8.45 -4.97
CA ASN A 67 12.91 -7.20 -4.68
C ASN A 67 12.16 -5.91 -5.04
N ASN A 68 10.84 -5.95 -5.28
CA ASN A 68 10.04 -4.79 -5.66
C ASN A 68 8.60 -4.92 -5.16
N ASP A 69 8.32 -4.21 -4.06
CA ASP A 69 6.99 -4.13 -3.45
C ASP A 69 6.01 -3.27 -4.25
N PHE A 70 6.50 -2.45 -5.20
CA PHE A 70 5.71 -1.51 -5.97
C PHE A 70 5.32 -2.04 -7.34
N LYS A 71 4.07 -1.77 -7.75
CA LYS A 71 3.54 -2.07 -9.09
C LYS A 71 2.91 -0.81 -9.67
N VAL A 72 3.21 -0.54 -10.93
CA VAL A 72 2.58 0.57 -11.67
C VAL A 72 1.17 0.18 -12.02
N ALA A 73 0.21 0.93 -11.52
CA ALA A 73 -1.22 0.78 -11.80
C ALA A 73 -1.95 2.07 -11.36
N ASN A 74 -3.24 2.14 -11.64
CA ASN A 74 -4.08 3.25 -11.24
C ASN A 74 -4.92 2.84 -10.02
N VAL A 75 -4.57 3.38 -8.84
CA VAL A 75 -5.25 3.06 -7.58
C VAL A 75 -6.76 3.38 -7.62
N ALA A 76 -7.16 4.41 -8.37
CA ALA A 76 -8.55 4.78 -8.53
C ALA A 76 -9.31 3.86 -9.49
N ASN A 77 -8.65 3.07 -10.33
CA ASN A 77 -9.31 2.00 -11.10
C ASN A 77 -9.49 0.73 -10.27
N ASP A 78 -8.59 0.48 -9.32
CA ASP A 78 -8.60 -0.73 -8.50
C ASP A 78 -9.52 -0.61 -7.27
N PHE A 79 -9.74 0.60 -6.75
CA PHE A 79 -10.48 0.84 -5.51
C PHE A 79 -11.42 2.05 -5.60
N ASP A 80 -12.54 1.99 -4.86
CA ASP A 80 -13.45 3.14 -4.67
C ASP A 80 -13.06 4.02 -3.48
N TYR A 81 -12.40 3.42 -2.49
CA TYR A 81 -11.93 4.08 -1.27
C TYR A 81 -10.49 3.67 -0.99
N LEU A 82 -9.68 4.64 -0.56
CA LEU A 82 -8.32 4.38 -0.08
C LEU A 82 -8.23 4.79 1.38
N ILE A 83 -7.81 3.85 2.24
CA ILE A 83 -7.48 4.13 3.64
C ILE A 83 -5.97 4.20 3.73
N PHE A 84 -5.45 5.34 4.15
CA PHE A 84 -4.02 5.53 4.35
C PHE A 84 -3.70 5.46 5.85
N ILE A 85 -2.67 4.67 6.17
CA ILE A 85 -2.10 4.53 7.51
C ILE A 85 -0.60 4.78 7.36
N LYS A 86 -0.10 5.91 7.90
CA LYS A 86 1.29 6.35 7.71
C LYS A 86 2.31 5.34 8.24
N GLU A 87 2.05 4.80 9.43
CA GLU A 87 2.92 3.85 10.10
C GLU A 87 2.13 2.61 10.50
N SER A 88 2.69 1.43 10.22
CA SER A 88 2.12 0.15 10.61
C SER A 88 3.20 -0.73 11.25
N SER A 89 2.77 -1.71 12.03
CA SER A 89 3.66 -2.69 12.66
C SER A 89 3.19 -4.10 12.34
N ASN A 90 4.08 -5.08 12.57
CA ASN A 90 3.76 -6.48 12.38
C ASN A 90 2.56 -6.89 13.23
N SER A 91 1.67 -7.72 12.65
CA SER A 91 0.56 -8.29 13.39
C SER A 91 1.05 -9.16 14.54
N LYS A 92 0.31 -9.16 15.66
CA LYS A 92 0.62 -10.03 16.81
C LYS A 92 -0.06 -11.38 16.59
N LEU A 93 0.72 -12.44 16.50
CA LEU A 93 0.18 -13.80 16.50
C LEU A 93 -0.51 -14.06 17.85
N LEU A 94 -1.77 -14.48 17.79
CA LEU A 94 -2.47 -14.97 18.96
C LEU A 94 -1.72 -16.21 19.45
N LYS A 95 -1.18 -16.15 20.67
CA LYS A 95 -0.71 -17.35 21.34
C LYS A 95 -1.95 -18.18 21.67
N ASN A 96 -1.94 -19.47 21.32
CA ASN A 96 -3.03 -20.37 21.72
C ASN A 96 -3.29 -20.19 23.22
N LEU A 97 -4.52 -19.78 23.56
CA LEU A 97 -5.00 -19.86 24.93
C LEU A 97 -5.17 -21.35 25.22
N ASN A 98 -4.23 -21.92 25.95
CA ASN A 98 -4.39 -23.23 26.56
C ASN A 98 -5.36 -23.14 27.72
#